data_AF-A0A496L218-F1
#
_entry.id   AF-A0A496L218-F1
#
_cell.length_a   1.000
_cell.length_b   1.000
_cell.length_c   1.000
_cell.angle_alpha   90.00
_cell.angle_beta   90.00
_cell.angle_gamma   90.00
#
_symmetry.space_group_name_H-M   'P 1'
#
loop_
_entity.id
_entity.type
_entity.pdbx_description
1 polymer ?
#
loop_
_entity_poly.entity_id
_entity_poly.type
_entity_poly.pdbx_seq_one_letter_code
_entity_poly.pdbx_strand_id
1 'polypeptide(L)'
;DENDKCPNTYKGQYWYYGSLDRGGVHINSTVQSYWFYLLSHGGSGTNDKGYSYTVTPIGIEAARSIAYRNLMYYLPYTAGYIDAYKGSLLATKDLFGESSTQYRAVIEAWKAVGIDSTMKPEPWRCNGNMDMEGDSGTITDGEGDYTANQVCSWLIEVDDDKVVKLSFTEFDLEPSENNILFDYVEVLDVVDSRPRSLGKYAGSTLPPTLYSKSNQMAVIFFTDGENHYKGFTANFTAVDPTKQDIAEYASSIIVFPNPATDNLYIKFAEGERQVSVVVSDIYGREVRSTNFGSISGGDTKNIDISGLSEGVYTVRIVTDTDSRIEKIVVRR
;
A
#
# COMPACT_ATOMS: atom_id res chain seq x y z
N ASP A 1 -14.39 -11.66 28.82
CA ASP A 1 -14.31 -10.20 28.57
C ASP A 1 -12.99 -9.90 27.92
N GLU A 2 -12.99 -9.11 26.84
CA GLU A 2 -12.03 -9.06 25.69
C GLU A 2 -12.34 -9.98 24.49
N ASN A 3 -13.37 -10.82 24.54
CA ASN A 3 -13.60 -11.88 23.54
C ASN A 3 -14.62 -11.55 22.42
N ASP A 4 -14.85 -10.29 22.09
CA ASP A 4 -15.89 -9.91 21.11
C ASP A 4 -15.35 -9.02 19.99
N LYS A 5 -14.51 -9.59 19.11
CA LYS A 5 -13.93 -8.84 17.99
C LYS A 5 -14.22 -9.42 16.59
N CYS A 6 -14.78 -10.62 16.48
CA CYS A 6 -15.36 -11.10 15.22
C CYS A 6 -16.64 -11.90 15.52
N PRO A 7 -17.72 -11.78 14.71
CA PRO A 7 -18.93 -12.58 14.90
C PRO A 7 -18.56 -14.06 14.92
N ASN A 8 -18.75 -14.70 16.07
CA ASN A 8 -18.37 -16.08 16.31
C ASN A 8 -19.58 -16.96 16.05
N THR A 9 -19.93 -17.15 14.78
CA THR A 9 -20.89 -18.21 14.41
C THR A 9 -20.44 -19.60 14.87
N TYR A 10 -19.23 -19.77 15.41
CA TYR A 10 -18.73 -21.02 15.96
C TYR A 10 -19.04 -21.18 17.46
N LYS A 11 -20.01 -22.06 17.75
CA LYS A 11 -20.45 -22.54 19.08
C LYS A 11 -21.28 -21.60 19.97
N GLY A 12 -21.96 -20.62 19.37
CA GLY A 12 -23.00 -19.84 20.06
C GLY A 12 -24.35 -20.58 20.17
N GLN A 13 -25.29 -19.98 20.91
CA GLN A 13 -26.68 -20.46 21.12
C GLN A 13 -27.46 -20.72 19.81
N TYR A 14 -26.95 -20.25 18.67
CA TYR A 14 -27.62 -20.25 17.37
C TYR A 14 -27.05 -21.24 16.35
N TRP A 15 -26.17 -22.15 16.78
CA TRP A 15 -25.69 -23.25 15.95
C TRP A 15 -26.85 -24.15 15.53
N TYR A 16 -27.00 -24.43 14.22
CA TYR A 16 -28.03 -25.35 13.75
C TYR A 16 -27.59 -26.81 14.01
N TYR A 17 -28.32 -27.53 14.86
CA TYR A 17 -28.00 -28.92 15.24
C TYR A 17 -28.79 -30.00 14.47
N GLY A 18 -29.62 -29.60 13.50
CA GLY A 18 -30.46 -30.54 12.74
C GLY A 18 -29.75 -31.17 11.53
N SER A 19 -30.48 -31.98 10.76
CA SER A 19 -29.95 -32.70 9.58
C SER A 19 -30.16 -31.99 8.24
N LEU A 20 -30.88 -30.87 8.20
CA LEU A 20 -31.04 -30.08 6.97
C LEU A 20 -29.68 -29.58 6.49
N ASP A 21 -29.54 -29.45 5.16
CA ASP A 21 -28.32 -28.92 4.54
C ASP A 21 -27.03 -29.62 5.01
N ARG A 22 -27.07 -30.96 5.11
CA ARG A 22 -25.94 -31.82 5.54
C ARG A 22 -25.36 -31.44 6.91
N GLY A 23 -26.23 -31.05 7.85
CA GLY A 23 -25.81 -30.56 9.18
C GLY A 23 -25.64 -29.04 9.24
N GLY A 24 -26.31 -28.32 8.32
CA GLY A 24 -26.29 -26.86 8.22
C GLY A 24 -24.97 -26.32 7.69
N VAL A 25 -24.31 -26.94 6.71
CA VAL A 25 -22.99 -26.49 6.25
C VAL A 25 -23.03 -25.06 5.68
N HIS A 26 -24.06 -24.68 4.95
CA HIS A 26 -24.19 -23.31 4.45
C HIS A 26 -24.67 -22.32 5.52
N ILE A 27 -25.11 -22.82 6.69
CA ILE A 27 -25.62 -22.02 7.81
C ILE A 27 -24.55 -21.85 8.91
N ASN A 28 -23.71 -22.88 9.11
CA ASN A 28 -22.80 -23.02 10.25
C ASN A 28 -21.32 -23.01 9.84
N SER A 29 -20.97 -23.15 8.55
CA SER A 29 -19.56 -23.36 8.17
C SER A 29 -18.72 -22.10 8.17
N THR A 30 -19.22 -20.94 7.75
CA THR A 30 -18.51 -19.63 7.83
C THR A 30 -19.51 -18.46 7.83
N VAL A 31 -19.08 -17.29 8.30
CA VAL A 31 -19.84 -16.03 8.20
C VAL A 31 -20.20 -15.73 6.74
N GLN A 32 -19.26 -15.91 5.81
CA GLN A 32 -19.48 -15.70 4.37
C GLN A 32 -20.53 -16.68 3.80
N SER A 33 -20.49 -17.94 4.24
CA SER A 33 -21.46 -18.97 3.84
C SER A 33 -22.86 -18.61 4.30
N TYR A 34 -23.01 -18.19 5.56
CA TYR A 34 -24.31 -17.84 6.09
C TYR A 34 -24.87 -16.54 5.50
N TRP A 35 -24.01 -15.54 5.29
CA TRP A 35 -24.36 -14.34 4.53
C TRP A 35 -24.91 -14.69 3.14
N PHE A 36 -24.21 -15.58 2.42
CA PHE A 36 -24.63 -16.01 1.08
C PHE A 36 -25.96 -16.79 1.11
N TYR A 37 -26.14 -17.64 2.12
CA TYR A 37 -27.40 -18.35 2.36
C TYR A 37 -28.55 -17.36 2.58
N LEU A 38 -28.38 -16.37 3.46
CA LEU A 38 -29.39 -15.35 3.75
C LEU A 38 -29.75 -14.53 2.51
N LEU A 39 -28.77 -14.19 1.66
CA LEU A 39 -29.07 -13.53 0.38
C LEU A 39 -29.89 -14.40 -0.57
N SER A 40 -29.52 -15.67 -0.70
CA SER A 40 -30.13 -16.57 -1.68
C SER A 40 -31.51 -17.07 -1.25
N HIS A 41 -31.70 -17.39 0.04
CA HIS A 41 -32.89 -18.07 0.57
C HIS A 41 -33.67 -17.24 1.60
N GLY A 42 -33.10 -16.12 2.07
CA GLY A 42 -33.71 -15.29 3.08
C GLY A 42 -33.62 -15.91 4.47
N GLY A 43 -34.17 -15.21 5.45
CA GLY A 43 -34.21 -15.69 6.82
C GLY A 43 -34.54 -14.60 7.82
N SER A 44 -34.87 -14.99 9.04
CA SER A 44 -35.12 -14.07 10.14
C SER A 44 -34.58 -14.67 11.44
N GLY A 45 -34.14 -13.82 12.35
CA GLY A 45 -33.63 -14.25 13.64
C GLY A 45 -33.04 -13.09 14.42
N THR A 46 -32.27 -13.43 15.45
CA THR A 46 -31.48 -12.48 16.23
C THR A 46 -30.04 -12.98 16.26
N ASN A 47 -29.07 -12.13 15.97
CA ASN A 47 -27.66 -12.51 15.99
C ASN A 47 -27.08 -12.51 17.42
N ASP A 48 -25.82 -12.92 17.55
CA ASP A 48 -25.02 -12.93 18.78
C ASP A 48 -24.92 -11.55 19.46
N LYS A 49 -24.99 -10.47 18.68
CA LYS A 49 -25.02 -9.07 19.15
C LYS A 49 -26.42 -8.59 19.56
N GLY A 50 -27.43 -9.46 19.56
CA GLY A 50 -28.82 -9.11 19.93
C GLY A 50 -29.59 -8.34 18.84
N TYR A 51 -29.04 -8.22 17.63
CA TYR A 51 -29.71 -7.56 16.50
C TYR A 51 -30.72 -8.49 15.85
N SER A 52 -32.00 -8.09 15.88
CA SER A 52 -33.09 -8.80 15.21
C SER A 52 -33.12 -8.42 13.73
N TYR A 53 -33.12 -9.42 12.85
CA TYR A 53 -33.06 -9.24 11.40
C TYR A 53 -34.17 -9.99 10.67
N THR A 54 -34.51 -9.50 9.48
CA THR A 54 -35.32 -10.21 8.49
C THR A 54 -34.79 -9.89 7.10
N VAL A 55 -34.18 -10.88 6.46
CA VAL A 55 -33.59 -10.79 5.13
C VAL A 55 -34.58 -11.36 4.11
N THR A 56 -35.01 -10.51 3.18
CA THR A 56 -35.80 -10.94 2.02
C THR A 56 -34.85 -11.53 0.97
N PRO A 57 -35.10 -12.74 0.45
CA PRO A 57 -34.21 -13.37 -0.53
C PRO A 57 -34.17 -12.58 -1.84
N ILE A 58 -32.99 -12.51 -2.43
CA ILE A 58 -32.77 -11.99 -3.80
C ILE A 58 -32.63 -13.11 -4.83
N GLY A 59 -32.64 -14.36 -4.37
CA GLY A 59 -32.46 -15.55 -5.21
C GLY A 59 -30.99 -15.88 -5.49
N ILE A 60 -30.75 -17.16 -5.78
CA ILE A 60 -29.38 -17.70 -5.94
C ILE A 60 -28.61 -17.06 -7.10
N GLU A 61 -29.31 -16.62 -8.15
CA GLU A 61 -28.74 -16.01 -9.35
C GLU A 61 -28.15 -14.61 -9.09
N ALA A 62 -28.89 -13.77 -8.36
CA ALA A 62 -28.41 -12.46 -7.95
C ALA A 62 -27.30 -12.61 -6.89
N ALA A 63 -27.51 -13.49 -5.91
CA ALA A 63 -26.52 -13.76 -4.86
C ALA A 63 -25.17 -14.22 -5.43
N ARG A 64 -25.15 -15.19 -6.36
CA ARG A 64 -23.92 -15.68 -6.99
C ARG A 64 -23.21 -14.59 -7.81
N SER A 65 -23.95 -13.73 -8.50
CA SER A 65 -23.38 -12.65 -9.31
C SER A 65 -22.69 -11.61 -8.43
N ILE A 66 -23.30 -11.25 -7.30
CA ILE A 66 -22.72 -10.33 -6.30
C ILE A 66 -21.47 -10.95 -5.69
N ALA A 67 -21.56 -12.20 -5.21
CA ALA A 67 -20.43 -12.87 -4.57
C ALA A 67 -19.23 -13.04 -5.52
N TYR A 68 -19.49 -13.43 -6.78
CA TYR A 68 -18.45 -13.56 -7.79
C TYR A 68 -17.79 -12.21 -8.11
N ARG A 69 -18.58 -11.16 -8.33
CA ARG A 69 -18.03 -9.83 -8.63
C ARG A 69 -17.25 -9.25 -7.45
N ASN A 70 -17.73 -9.45 -6.22
CA ASN A 70 -17.01 -9.08 -5.00
C ASN A 70 -15.62 -9.74 -4.96
N LEU A 71 -15.59 -11.07 -5.11
CA LEU A 71 -14.35 -11.85 -5.10
C LEU A 71 -13.37 -11.45 -6.19
N MET A 72 -13.86 -11.17 -7.40
CA MET A 72 -12.98 -10.93 -8.55
C MET A 72 -12.47 -9.50 -8.67
N TYR A 73 -13.17 -8.51 -8.12
CA TYR A 73 -12.87 -7.10 -8.39
C TYR A 73 -12.71 -6.22 -7.15
N TYR A 74 -13.25 -6.61 -5.99
CA TYR A 74 -13.27 -5.74 -4.80
C TYR A 74 -12.66 -6.37 -3.56
N LEU A 75 -12.36 -7.67 -3.59
CA LEU A 75 -11.66 -8.34 -2.50
C LEU A 75 -10.16 -8.44 -2.80
N PRO A 76 -9.30 -7.71 -2.07
CA PRO A 76 -7.87 -7.96 -2.10
C PRO A 76 -7.55 -9.33 -1.46
N TYR A 77 -6.38 -9.88 -1.73
CA TYR A 77 -5.93 -11.16 -1.14
C TYR A 77 -5.75 -11.09 0.38
N THR A 78 -5.73 -9.89 0.96
CA THR A 78 -5.65 -9.61 2.40
C THR A 78 -7.02 -9.31 3.04
N ALA A 79 -8.10 -9.40 2.28
CA ALA A 79 -9.44 -8.99 2.70
C ALA A 79 -9.90 -9.66 4.00
N GLY A 80 -10.41 -8.84 4.92
CA GLY A 80 -11.21 -9.28 6.07
C GLY A 80 -12.71 -9.17 5.82
N TYR A 81 -13.50 -9.44 6.86
CA TYR A 81 -14.96 -9.39 6.80
C TYR A 81 -15.53 -8.00 6.45
N ILE A 82 -14.90 -6.92 6.93
CA ILE A 82 -15.32 -5.57 6.60
C ILE A 82 -15.05 -5.22 5.12
N ASP A 83 -13.97 -5.76 4.55
CA ASP A 83 -13.66 -5.60 3.13
C ASP A 83 -14.65 -6.39 2.28
N ALA A 84 -14.99 -7.61 2.71
CA ALA A 84 -16.05 -8.40 2.08
C ALA A 84 -17.41 -7.68 2.12
N TYR A 85 -17.75 -7.02 3.23
CA TYR A 85 -18.93 -6.16 3.34
C TYR A 85 -18.88 -5.01 2.33
N LYS A 86 -17.85 -4.16 2.38
CA LYS A 86 -17.72 -2.97 1.51
C LYS A 86 -17.68 -3.37 0.03
N GLY A 87 -16.88 -4.37 -0.32
CA GLY A 87 -16.74 -4.87 -1.68
C GLY A 87 -18.05 -5.45 -2.22
N SER A 88 -18.84 -6.13 -1.38
CA SER A 88 -20.16 -6.63 -1.79
C SER A 88 -21.17 -5.50 -2.07
N LEU A 89 -21.09 -4.37 -1.35
CA LEU A 89 -21.91 -3.20 -1.63
C LEU A 89 -21.52 -2.57 -2.97
N LEU A 90 -20.22 -2.40 -3.23
CA LEU A 90 -19.72 -1.92 -4.52
C LEU A 90 -20.14 -2.86 -5.67
N ALA A 91 -19.96 -4.17 -5.49
CA ALA A 91 -20.39 -5.17 -6.46
C ALA A 91 -21.90 -5.08 -6.76
N THR A 92 -22.71 -4.87 -5.73
CA THR A 92 -24.17 -4.78 -5.88
C THR A 92 -24.61 -3.48 -6.51
N LYS A 93 -23.96 -2.36 -6.16
CA LYS A 93 -24.15 -1.05 -6.78
C LYS A 93 -23.87 -1.12 -8.28
N ASP A 94 -22.79 -1.78 -8.68
CA ASP A 94 -22.41 -1.93 -10.07
C ASP A 94 -23.38 -2.82 -10.88
N LEU A 95 -23.88 -3.90 -10.27
CA LEU A 95 -24.76 -4.85 -10.97
C LEU A 95 -26.22 -4.38 -11.01
N PHE A 96 -26.71 -3.75 -9.95
CA PHE A 96 -28.14 -3.51 -9.75
C PHE A 96 -28.50 -2.06 -9.37
N GLY A 97 -27.51 -1.23 -9.03
CA GLY A 97 -27.71 0.13 -8.53
C GLY A 97 -27.96 0.20 -7.03
N GLU A 98 -27.62 1.34 -6.42
CA GLU A 98 -27.64 1.57 -4.97
C GLU A 98 -29.06 1.61 -4.37
N SER A 99 -30.06 2.03 -5.15
CA SER A 99 -31.47 2.04 -4.72
C SER A 99 -32.20 0.70 -4.90
N SER A 100 -31.50 -0.35 -5.32
CA SER A 100 -32.10 -1.65 -5.60
C SER A 100 -32.49 -2.41 -4.34
N THR A 101 -33.43 -3.35 -4.49
CA THR A 101 -33.78 -4.28 -3.39
C THR A 101 -32.61 -5.20 -3.03
N GLN A 102 -31.74 -5.51 -4.00
CA GLN A 102 -30.53 -6.29 -3.83
C GLN A 102 -29.53 -5.58 -2.93
N TYR A 103 -29.29 -4.28 -3.16
CA TYR A 103 -28.39 -3.48 -2.35
C TYR A 103 -28.82 -3.47 -0.88
N ARG A 104 -30.13 -3.29 -0.64
CA ARG A 104 -30.71 -3.39 0.70
C ARG A 104 -30.57 -4.79 1.31
N ALA A 105 -30.83 -5.85 0.54
CA ALA A 105 -30.71 -7.22 1.04
C ALA A 105 -29.27 -7.57 1.44
N VAL A 106 -28.26 -7.04 0.74
CA VAL A 106 -26.84 -7.19 1.11
C VAL A 106 -26.52 -6.52 2.44
N ILE A 107 -27.01 -5.30 2.68
CA ILE A 107 -26.84 -4.62 3.97
C ILE A 107 -27.47 -5.45 5.09
N GLU A 108 -28.72 -5.90 4.92
CA GLU A 108 -29.44 -6.63 5.97
C GLU A 108 -28.84 -8.02 6.21
N ALA A 109 -28.37 -8.70 5.17
CA ALA A 109 -27.70 -10.00 5.30
C ALA A 109 -26.36 -9.90 6.04
N TRP A 110 -25.58 -8.84 5.82
CA TRP A 110 -24.33 -8.63 6.55
C TRP A 110 -24.57 -8.28 8.01
N LYS A 111 -25.55 -7.40 8.29
CA LYS A 111 -25.96 -7.10 9.66
C LYS A 111 -26.43 -8.35 10.40
N ALA A 112 -27.17 -9.23 9.71
CA ALA A 112 -27.63 -10.50 10.27
C ALA A 112 -26.47 -11.41 10.72
N VAL A 113 -25.31 -11.32 10.06
CA VAL A 113 -24.09 -12.05 10.47
C VAL A 113 -23.12 -11.19 11.30
N GLY A 114 -23.58 -10.07 11.83
CA GLY A 114 -22.86 -9.26 12.81
C GLY A 114 -21.85 -8.26 12.23
N ILE A 115 -21.92 -7.98 10.91
CA ILE A 115 -21.03 -7.04 10.20
C ILE A 115 -21.85 -5.87 9.64
N ASP A 116 -21.45 -4.64 9.94
CA ASP A 116 -22.10 -3.44 9.44
C ASP A 116 -21.10 -2.30 9.22
N SER A 117 -21.59 -1.12 8.79
CA SER A 117 -20.77 0.06 8.52
C SER A 117 -20.09 0.66 9.76
N THR A 118 -20.48 0.26 10.97
CA THR A 118 -19.87 0.71 12.23
C THR A 118 -18.71 -0.19 12.66
N MET A 119 -18.62 -1.39 12.10
CA MET A 119 -17.47 -2.27 12.29
C MET A 119 -16.24 -1.59 11.69
N LYS A 120 -15.34 -1.16 12.56
CA LYS A 120 -14.02 -0.73 12.14
C LYS A 120 -13.28 -1.97 11.64
N PRO A 121 -12.41 -1.85 10.62
CA PRO A 121 -11.34 -2.83 10.48
C PRO A 121 -10.69 -2.98 11.86
N GLU A 122 -10.30 -4.20 12.22
CA GLU A 122 -9.57 -4.43 13.47
C GLU A 122 -8.50 -3.33 13.63
N PRO A 123 -8.38 -2.67 14.81
CA PRO A 123 -7.41 -1.59 15.01
C PRO A 123 -5.95 -1.97 14.67
N TRP A 124 -5.70 -3.28 14.53
CA TRP A 124 -4.43 -3.98 14.37
C TRP A 124 -4.24 -4.48 12.93
N ARG A 125 -5.11 -4.07 12.00
CA ARG A 125 -4.97 -4.35 10.58
C ARG A 125 -4.69 -3.09 9.80
N CYS A 126 -3.47 -2.96 9.31
CA CYS A 126 -3.21 -2.07 8.18
C CYS A 126 -4.17 -2.45 7.03
N ASN A 127 -4.92 -1.47 6.54
CA ASN A 127 -6.06 -1.63 5.63
C ASN A 127 -5.64 -1.95 4.18
N GLY A 128 -4.74 -2.92 3.98
CA GLY A 128 -4.22 -3.26 2.67
C GLY A 128 -3.44 -2.11 2.04
N ASN A 129 -3.85 -1.68 0.85
CA ASN A 129 -3.16 -0.66 0.07
C ASN A 129 -3.75 0.73 0.38
N MET A 130 -2.91 1.67 0.81
CA MET A 130 -3.28 3.05 1.10
C MET A 130 -2.47 4.01 0.23
N ASP A 131 -3.15 4.95 -0.42
CA ASP A 131 -2.52 6.07 -1.10
C ASP A 131 -2.43 7.25 -0.13
N MET A 132 -1.24 7.83 0.01
CA MET A 132 -0.93 8.93 0.91
C MET A 132 -0.47 10.12 0.08
N GLU A 133 -1.17 11.24 0.19
CA GLU A 133 -0.85 12.48 -0.53
C GLU A 133 -0.54 13.62 0.45
N GLY A 134 0.34 14.53 0.04
CA GLY A 134 0.63 15.79 0.73
C GLY A 134 1.99 15.84 1.42
N ASP A 135 2.26 16.96 2.10
CA ASP A 135 3.62 17.28 2.59
C ASP A 135 4.07 16.48 3.81
N SER A 136 3.17 15.79 4.52
CA SER A 136 3.53 14.92 5.63
C SER A 136 2.42 13.94 6.01
N GLY A 137 2.81 12.88 6.69
CA GLY A 137 1.87 11.92 7.25
C GLY A 137 2.54 10.84 8.08
N THR A 138 1.71 9.97 8.66
CA THR A 138 2.14 8.85 9.50
C THR A 138 1.64 7.54 8.90
N ILE A 139 2.50 6.54 8.92
CA ILE A 139 2.26 5.18 8.45
C ILE A 139 2.51 4.23 9.63
N THR A 140 1.58 3.30 9.85
CA THR A 140 1.66 2.32 10.94
C THR A 140 0.83 1.09 10.61
N ASP A 141 1.22 -0.07 11.13
CA ASP A 141 0.43 -1.30 11.08
C ASP A 141 -0.74 -1.34 12.08
N GLY A 142 -0.74 -0.45 13.07
CA GLY A 142 -1.81 -0.33 14.06
C GLY A 142 -1.28 0.00 15.45
N GLU A 143 -2.15 -0.14 16.46
CA GLU A 143 -1.66 -0.20 17.84
C GLU A 143 -1.10 -1.61 18.13
N GLY A 144 -0.26 -1.74 19.17
CA GLY A 144 0.42 -2.97 19.68
C GLY A 144 0.73 -4.09 18.69
N ASP A 145 0.43 -5.35 19.03
CA ASP A 145 1.04 -6.47 18.28
C ASP A 145 0.41 -6.64 16.89
N TYR A 146 1.24 -6.69 15.84
CA TYR A 146 0.76 -6.89 14.47
C TYR A 146 0.13 -8.27 14.29
N THR A 147 -0.63 -8.46 13.20
CA THR A 147 -1.32 -9.73 12.94
C THR A 147 -0.60 -10.58 11.90
N ALA A 148 -0.85 -11.89 11.96
CA ALA A 148 -0.33 -12.87 11.03
C ALA A 148 -0.87 -12.67 9.60
N ASN A 149 -0.07 -13.08 8.61
CA ASN A 149 -0.42 -13.20 7.19
C ASN A 149 -0.93 -11.88 6.59
N GLN A 150 -0.30 -10.77 6.96
CA GLN A 150 -0.60 -9.45 6.45
C GLN A 150 0.32 -9.09 5.30
N VAL A 151 -0.27 -8.42 4.32
CA VAL A 151 0.49 -7.61 3.38
C VAL A 151 -0.22 -6.27 3.26
N CYS A 152 0.49 -5.23 3.66
CA CYS A 152 0.00 -3.87 3.62
C CYS A 152 0.97 -3.01 2.84
N SER A 153 0.44 -2.02 2.14
CA SER A 153 1.30 -1.12 1.38
C SER A 153 0.81 0.31 1.45
N TRP A 154 1.74 1.23 1.52
CA TRP A 154 1.47 2.66 1.43
C TRP A 154 2.20 3.20 0.22
N LEU A 155 1.46 3.79 -0.73
CA LEU A 155 2.03 4.57 -1.82
C LEU A 155 1.97 6.04 -1.43
N ILE A 156 3.13 6.63 -1.16
CA ILE A 156 3.27 8.03 -0.79
C ILE A 156 3.58 8.82 -2.05
N GLU A 157 2.82 9.89 -2.30
CA GLU A 157 3.04 10.84 -3.39
C GLU A 157 3.12 12.26 -2.83
N VAL A 158 4.20 12.96 -3.16
CA VAL A 158 4.42 14.38 -2.87
C VAL A 158 4.47 15.17 -4.19
N ASP A 159 4.51 16.50 -4.11
CA ASP A 159 4.62 17.36 -5.28
C ASP A 159 5.82 16.98 -6.17
N ASP A 160 5.67 17.13 -7.49
CA ASP A 160 6.66 16.74 -8.52
C ASP A 160 8.06 17.38 -8.33
N ASP A 161 8.19 18.46 -7.54
CA ASP A 161 9.47 19.12 -7.24
C ASP A 161 10.09 18.70 -5.88
N LYS A 162 9.48 17.72 -5.20
CA LYS A 162 9.89 17.22 -3.88
C LYS A 162 10.33 15.76 -3.94
N VAL A 163 10.95 15.33 -2.85
CA VAL A 163 11.25 13.92 -2.56
C VAL A 163 10.69 13.57 -1.19
N VAL A 164 10.40 12.30 -0.99
CA VAL A 164 9.87 11.77 0.26
C VAL A 164 11.04 11.45 1.20
N LYS A 165 11.01 12.02 2.40
CA LYS A 165 11.83 11.58 3.54
C LYS A 165 10.98 10.70 4.44
N LEU A 166 11.45 9.50 4.77
CA LEU A 166 10.79 8.56 5.68
C LEU A 166 11.69 8.30 6.91
N SER A 167 11.10 8.41 8.10
CA SER A 167 11.79 8.13 9.37
C SER A 167 10.91 7.28 10.28
N PHE A 168 11.45 6.14 10.75
CA PHE A 168 10.79 5.27 11.70
C PHE A 168 10.91 5.84 13.13
N THR A 169 9.82 5.78 13.89
CA THR A 169 9.77 6.16 15.31
C THR A 169 9.60 4.96 16.23
N GLU A 170 9.02 3.88 15.71
CA GLU A 170 8.85 2.60 16.40
C GLU A 170 9.13 1.47 15.40
N PHE A 171 9.80 0.41 15.84
CA PHE A 171 10.13 -0.74 15.00
C PHE A 171 10.48 -1.96 15.85
N ASP A 172 9.64 -2.99 15.77
CA ASP A 172 9.81 -4.28 16.45
C ASP A 172 9.07 -5.36 15.66
N LEU A 173 9.81 -6.05 14.80
CA LEU A 173 9.36 -7.16 13.95
C LEU A 173 10.11 -8.44 14.31
N GLU A 174 9.63 -9.58 13.81
CA GLU A 174 10.34 -10.84 13.93
C GLU A 174 11.79 -10.70 13.43
N PRO A 175 12.79 -11.11 14.23
CA PRO A 175 14.19 -11.01 13.82
C PRO A 175 14.50 -11.99 12.68
N SER A 176 15.38 -11.57 11.77
CA SER A 176 15.85 -12.46 10.71
C SER A 176 16.64 -13.65 11.25
N GLU A 177 16.43 -14.84 10.72
CA GLU A 177 17.24 -16.03 11.01
C GLU A 177 17.83 -16.60 9.73
N ASN A 178 19.12 -16.97 9.73
CA ASN A 178 19.80 -17.59 8.57
C ASN A 178 19.66 -16.78 7.25
N ASN A 179 19.66 -15.44 7.33
CA ASN A 179 19.41 -14.51 6.22
C ASN A 179 18.00 -14.59 5.61
N ILE A 180 17.03 -15.12 6.34
CA ILE A 180 15.62 -15.14 5.97
C ILE A 180 14.91 -14.06 6.79
N LEU A 181 14.12 -13.23 6.09
CA LEU A 181 13.21 -12.27 6.68
C LEU A 181 11.82 -12.90 6.64
N PHE A 182 11.29 -13.28 7.80
CA PHE A 182 9.94 -13.82 7.96
C PHE A 182 8.93 -12.68 7.85
N ASP A 183 9.11 -11.69 8.74
CA ASP A 183 8.38 -10.44 8.74
C ASP A 183 9.31 -9.28 8.39
N TYR A 184 8.84 -8.35 7.56
CA TYR A 184 9.67 -7.22 7.17
C TYR A 184 8.87 -6.01 6.69
N VAL A 185 9.49 -4.85 6.83
CA VAL A 185 9.14 -3.65 6.07
C VAL A 185 10.13 -3.47 4.93
N GLU A 186 9.62 -3.44 3.70
CA GLU A 186 10.37 -3.07 2.51
C GLU A 186 10.03 -1.63 2.11
N VAL A 187 11.05 -0.81 1.90
CA VAL A 187 10.90 0.57 1.41
C VAL A 187 11.40 0.65 -0.02
N LEU A 188 10.59 1.22 -0.90
CA LEU A 188 10.80 1.26 -2.34
C LEU A 188 10.74 2.70 -2.85
N ASP A 189 11.69 3.09 -3.67
CA ASP A 189 11.62 4.30 -4.49
C ASP A 189 10.86 3.97 -5.77
N VAL A 190 9.82 4.73 -6.11
CA VAL A 190 8.96 4.45 -7.26
C VAL A 190 9.28 5.43 -8.38
N VAL A 191 10.30 5.09 -9.16
CA VAL A 191 10.76 5.92 -10.28
C VAL A 191 10.10 5.44 -11.57
N ASP A 192 9.37 6.30 -12.27
CA ASP A 192 8.70 5.97 -13.54
C ASP A 192 7.81 4.73 -13.48
N SER A 193 7.03 4.58 -12.40
CA SER A 193 6.20 3.39 -12.14
C SER A 193 7.00 2.08 -12.00
N ARG A 194 8.31 2.16 -11.72
CA ARG A 194 9.17 1.01 -11.44
C ARG A 194 9.67 1.10 -9.99
N PRO A 195 9.21 0.21 -9.10
CA PRO A 195 9.68 0.20 -7.72
C PRO A 195 11.12 -0.35 -7.65
N ARG A 196 11.97 0.32 -6.88
CA ARG A 196 13.34 -0.11 -6.58
C ARG A 196 13.56 -0.12 -5.08
N SER A 197 14.00 -1.26 -4.54
CA SER A 197 14.22 -1.42 -3.10
C SER A 197 15.30 -0.46 -2.60
N LEU A 198 14.95 0.34 -1.60
CA LEU A 198 15.87 1.15 -0.79
C LEU A 198 16.37 0.35 0.42
N GLY A 199 15.59 -0.63 0.88
CA GLY A 199 15.99 -1.56 1.93
C GLY A 199 14.84 -2.45 2.41
N LYS A 200 15.21 -3.57 3.03
CA LYS A 200 14.31 -4.47 3.76
C LYS A 200 14.78 -4.54 5.21
N TYR A 201 13.85 -4.38 6.14
CA TYR A 201 14.16 -4.26 7.56
C TYR A 201 13.29 -5.21 8.39
N ALA A 202 13.87 -5.79 9.43
CA ALA A 202 13.24 -6.71 10.38
C ALA A 202 13.94 -6.63 11.75
N GLY A 203 13.43 -7.33 12.76
CA GLY A 203 13.92 -7.22 14.14
C GLY A 203 13.50 -5.92 14.82
N SER A 204 14.23 -5.54 15.88
CA SER A 204 13.88 -4.41 16.77
C SER A 204 14.83 -3.21 16.67
N THR A 205 15.70 -3.19 15.65
CA THR A 205 16.57 -2.03 15.39
C THR A 205 15.86 -1.07 14.46
N LEU A 206 15.76 0.20 14.87
CA LEU A 206 15.18 1.25 14.03
C LEU A 206 15.92 1.34 12.69
N PRO A 207 15.20 1.25 11.55
CA PRO A 207 15.79 1.49 10.24
C PRO A 207 16.36 2.91 10.14
N PRO A 208 17.34 3.12 9.25
CA PRO A 208 17.84 4.45 8.96
C PRO A 208 16.75 5.34 8.35
N THR A 209 17.01 6.65 8.34
CA THR A 209 16.16 7.60 7.60
C THR A 209 16.40 7.44 6.11
N LEU A 210 15.33 7.26 5.35
CA LEU A 210 15.40 7.01 3.91
C LEU A 210 14.86 8.19 3.11
N TYR A 211 15.46 8.42 1.95
CA TYR A 211 14.99 9.40 0.97
C TYR A 211 14.70 8.72 -0.37
N SER A 212 13.58 9.05 -1.00
CA SER A 212 13.30 8.69 -2.40
C SER A 212 14.13 9.56 -3.36
N LYS A 213 14.25 9.12 -4.62
CA LYS A 213 14.78 9.94 -5.72
C LYS A 213 13.66 10.54 -6.57
N SER A 214 12.49 9.92 -6.50
CA SER A 214 11.25 10.40 -7.12
C SER A 214 10.35 11.11 -6.11
N ASN A 215 9.24 11.67 -6.60
CA ASN A 215 8.16 12.17 -5.77
C ASN A 215 7.28 11.05 -5.18
N GLN A 216 7.59 9.78 -5.46
CA GLN A 216 6.84 8.63 -4.99
C GLN A 216 7.69 7.65 -4.16
N MET A 217 7.16 7.19 -3.04
CA MET A 217 7.78 6.14 -2.21
C MET A 217 6.73 5.12 -1.83
N ALA A 218 7.03 3.84 -2.01
CA ALA A 218 6.17 2.76 -1.54
C ALA A 218 6.79 2.11 -0.28
N VAL A 219 5.96 1.87 0.72
CA VAL A 219 6.33 1.09 1.92
C VAL A 219 5.46 -0.16 1.91
N ILE A 220 6.06 -1.34 2.02
CA ILE A 220 5.36 -2.62 2.08
C ILE A 220 5.67 -3.28 3.42
N PHE A 221 4.64 -3.62 4.17
CA PHE A 221 4.76 -4.46 5.36
C PHE A 221 4.24 -5.85 5.06
N PHE A 222 5.06 -6.86 5.31
CA PHE A 222 4.76 -8.28 5.09
C PHE A 222 4.93 -9.05 6.40
N THR A 223 3.96 -9.91 6.72
CA THR A 223 4.03 -10.83 7.85
C THR A 223 3.66 -12.26 7.46
N ASP A 224 4.28 -13.24 8.11
CA ASP A 224 3.99 -14.66 7.96
C ASP A 224 2.97 -15.16 9.00
N GLY A 225 2.88 -16.47 9.22
CA GLY A 225 1.87 -17.08 10.08
C GLY A 225 2.17 -17.10 11.58
N GLU A 226 3.40 -16.79 12.00
CA GLU A 226 3.90 -17.01 13.36
C GLU A 226 4.60 -15.75 13.92
N ASN A 227 4.95 -15.76 15.21
CA ASN A 227 5.80 -14.77 15.90
C ASN A 227 5.52 -13.28 15.58
N HIS A 228 4.58 -12.69 16.32
CA HIS A 228 4.21 -11.28 16.15
C HIS A 228 4.72 -10.40 17.29
N TYR A 229 5.06 -9.15 16.94
CA TYR A 229 5.70 -8.16 17.81
C TYR A 229 5.02 -6.80 17.67
N LYS A 230 5.57 -5.72 18.23
CA LYS A 230 4.90 -4.40 18.32
C LYS A 230 4.72 -3.66 16.99
N GLY A 231 5.28 -4.14 15.90
CA GLY A 231 5.08 -3.54 14.58
C GLY A 231 5.96 -2.33 14.35
N PHE A 232 5.45 -1.33 13.65
CA PHE A 232 6.19 -0.13 13.30
C PHE A 232 5.30 1.12 13.20
N THR A 233 5.94 2.25 13.47
CA THR A 233 5.39 3.57 13.16
C THR A 233 6.46 4.36 12.41
N ALA A 234 6.09 4.97 11.28
CA ALA A 234 6.96 5.81 10.48
C ALA A 234 6.26 7.11 10.08
N ASN A 235 7.04 8.18 9.99
CA ASN A 235 6.56 9.47 9.50
C ASN A 235 7.24 9.80 8.18
N PHE A 236 6.46 10.32 7.23
CA PHE A 236 7.00 10.88 6.02
C PHE A 236 6.82 12.39 5.96
N THR A 237 7.72 13.05 5.23
CA THR A 237 7.64 14.47 4.92
C THR A 237 8.16 14.74 3.51
N ALA A 238 7.50 15.64 2.79
CA ALA A 238 8.04 16.25 1.57
C ALA A 238 9.23 17.12 1.94
N VAL A 239 10.37 16.90 1.29
CA VAL A 239 11.57 17.70 1.48
C VAL A 239 12.09 18.22 0.16
N ASP A 240 12.75 19.37 0.24
CA ASP A 240 13.54 19.86 -0.88
C ASP A 240 14.62 18.83 -1.22
N PRO A 241 14.74 18.40 -2.49
CA PRO A 241 15.68 17.36 -2.86
C PRO A 241 17.15 17.68 -2.54
N THR A 242 17.51 18.96 -2.47
CA THR A 242 18.88 19.39 -2.11
C THR A 242 19.21 19.17 -0.63
N LYS A 243 18.20 18.98 0.23
CA LYS A 243 18.35 18.80 1.68
C LYS A 243 18.48 17.34 2.12
N GLN A 244 18.59 16.40 1.18
CA GLN A 244 18.83 14.99 1.51
C GLN A 244 20.18 14.81 2.22
N ASP A 245 20.17 14.14 3.37
CA ASP A 245 21.39 13.69 4.02
C ASP A 245 21.91 12.45 3.30
N ILE A 246 23.13 12.53 2.76
CA ILE A 246 23.69 11.54 1.82
C ILE A 246 24.77 10.65 2.44
N ALA A 247 24.94 10.71 3.75
CA ALA A 247 25.95 9.92 4.45
C ALA A 247 25.83 8.39 4.22
N GLU A 248 24.72 7.91 3.65
CA GLU A 248 24.40 6.49 3.53
C GLU A 248 24.40 5.94 2.10
N TYR A 249 24.53 6.78 1.07
CA TYR A 249 24.60 6.30 -0.32
C TYR A 249 26.04 5.96 -0.70
N ALA A 250 26.42 4.68 -0.57
CA ALA A 250 27.67 4.16 -1.12
C ALA A 250 27.83 4.55 -2.61
N SER A 251 29.00 5.10 -2.97
CA SER A 251 29.52 5.37 -4.33
C SER A 251 28.46 5.53 -5.44
N SER A 252 27.57 6.53 -5.30
CA SER A 252 26.53 6.77 -6.29
C SER A 252 26.43 8.22 -6.75
N ILE A 253 26.20 8.36 -8.06
CA ILE A 253 25.68 9.56 -8.69
C ILE A 253 24.16 9.45 -8.66
N ILE A 254 23.48 10.45 -8.11
CA ILE A 254 22.03 10.46 -7.92
C ILE A 254 21.43 11.61 -8.70
N VAL A 255 20.40 11.32 -9.49
CA VAL A 255 19.66 12.30 -10.30
C VAL A 255 18.25 12.44 -9.73
N PHE A 256 17.82 13.68 -9.43
CA PHE A 256 16.53 13.98 -8.80
C PHE A 256 16.11 15.45 -9.02
N PRO A 257 14.84 15.83 -8.79
CA PRO A 257 13.70 14.92 -8.64
C PRO A 257 13.41 14.21 -9.97
N ASN A 258 12.68 13.09 -9.91
CA ASN A 258 12.10 12.47 -11.10
C ASN A 258 10.67 12.00 -10.78
N PRO A 259 9.60 12.65 -11.29
CA PRO A 259 9.59 13.69 -12.32
C PRO A 259 10.28 14.99 -11.91
N ALA A 260 10.65 15.83 -12.88
CA ALA A 260 11.24 17.14 -12.66
C ALA A 260 10.44 18.23 -13.38
N THR A 261 10.42 19.43 -12.81
CA THR A 261 9.71 20.60 -13.36
C THR A 261 10.68 21.56 -14.05
N ASP A 262 11.39 22.36 -13.25
CA ASP A 262 12.28 23.42 -13.74
C ASP A 262 13.77 23.09 -13.60
N ASN A 263 14.11 22.30 -12.59
CA ASN A 263 15.49 22.02 -12.21
C ASN A 263 15.68 20.52 -12.00
N LEU A 264 16.82 20.04 -12.50
CA LEU A 264 17.30 18.70 -12.23
C LEU A 264 18.62 18.81 -11.45
N TYR A 265 18.72 18.09 -10.36
CA TYR A 265 19.90 18.05 -9.51
C TYR A 265 20.63 16.73 -9.67
N ILE A 266 21.95 16.82 -9.66
CA ILE A 266 22.86 15.68 -9.71
C ILE A 266 23.76 15.77 -8.50
N LYS A 267 23.62 14.81 -7.59
CA LYS A 267 24.41 14.71 -6.37
C LYS A 267 25.46 13.63 -6.52
N PHE A 268 26.69 13.97 -6.15
CA PHE A 268 27.85 13.10 -6.26
C PHE A 268 28.26 12.67 -4.86
N ALA A 269 28.14 11.37 -4.53
CA ALA A 269 28.56 10.88 -3.21
C ALA A 269 30.09 10.99 -3.02
N GLU A 270 30.85 10.74 -4.09
CA GLU A 270 32.31 10.79 -4.13
C GLU A 270 32.81 11.88 -5.07
N GLY A 271 34.11 12.21 -4.99
CA GLY A 271 34.70 13.20 -5.87
C GLY A 271 34.95 12.63 -7.27
N GLU A 272 34.51 13.35 -8.30
CA GLU A 272 34.58 12.93 -9.71
C GLU A 272 35.36 13.96 -10.54
N ARG A 273 36.00 13.52 -11.63
CA ARG A 273 36.71 14.41 -12.56
C ARG A 273 36.14 14.32 -13.97
N GLN A 274 36.37 15.37 -14.74
CA GLN A 274 35.89 15.51 -16.13
C GLN A 274 34.37 15.28 -16.27
N VAL A 275 33.60 15.72 -15.27
CA VAL A 275 32.15 15.53 -15.23
C VAL A 275 31.49 16.34 -16.34
N SER A 276 30.88 15.63 -17.29
CA SER A 276 30.01 16.21 -18.31
C SER A 276 28.62 15.59 -18.23
N VAL A 277 27.61 16.41 -18.43
CA VAL A 277 26.20 16.02 -18.36
C VAL A 277 25.52 16.44 -19.64
N VAL A 278 24.86 15.50 -20.30
CA VAL A 278 24.12 15.71 -21.53
C VAL A 278 22.68 15.27 -21.34
N VAL A 279 21.73 16.17 -21.54
CA VAL A 279 20.30 15.87 -21.58
C VAL A 279 19.90 15.71 -23.04
N SER A 280 19.28 14.58 -23.37
CA SER A 280 18.80 14.25 -24.71
C SER A 280 17.31 13.93 -24.70
N ASP A 281 16.62 14.27 -25.79
CA ASP A 281 15.23 13.84 -25.99
C ASP A 281 15.13 12.35 -26.36
N ILE A 282 13.90 11.82 -26.48
CA ILE A 282 13.66 10.41 -26.84
C ILE A 282 14.22 9.99 -28.21
N TYR A 283 14.57 10.94 -29.07
CA TYR A 283 15.19 10.68 -30.37
C TYR A 283 16.72 10.73 -30.30
N GLY A 284 17.28 10.95 -29.11
CA GLY A 284 18.72 11.05 -28.86
C GLY A 284 19.34 12.39 -29.26
N ARG A 285 18.52 13.43 -29.50
CA ARG A 285 19.03 14.77 -29.81
C ARG A 285 19.42 15.47 -28.52
N GLU A 286 20.64 16.00 -28.46
CA GLU A 286 21.10 16.78 -27.31
C GLU A 286 20.29 18.08 -27.21
N VAL A 287 19.58 18.25 -26.09
CA VAL A 287 18.80 19.46 -25.78
C VAL A 287 19.51 20.35 -24.76
N ARG A 288 20.41 19.78 -23.96
CA ARG A 288 21.27 20.50 -23.02
C ARG A 288 22.59 19.76 -22.85
N SER A 289 23.69 20.51 -22.73
CA SER A 289 25.00 19.96 -22.43
C SER A 289 25.73 20.91 -21.47
N THR A 290 26.25 20.36 -20.38
CA THR A 290 26.93 21.11 -19.32
C THR A 290 28.19 20.38 -18.91
N ASN A 291 29.32 21.09 -18.82
CA ASN A 291 30.57 20.54 -18.29
C ASN A 291 30.87 21.18 -16.94
N PHE A 292 31.06 20.35 -15.92
CA PHE A 292 31.35 20.78 -14.56
C PHE A 292 32.82 20.61 -14.16
N GLY A 293 33.65 19.96 -14.97
CA GLY A 293 35.05 19.71 -14.66
C GLY A 293 35.21 18.76 -13.48
N SER A 294 35.79 19.21 -12.38
CA SER A 294 36.01 18.40 -11.17
C SER A 294 35.00 18.74 -10.09
N ILE A 295 34.48 17.71 -9.42
CA ILE A 295 33.44 17.79 -8.40
C ILE A 295 33.95 17.16 -7.10
N SER A 296 33.62 17.76 -5.96
CA SER A 296 33.96 17.18 -4.65
C SER A 296 32.88 16.21 -4.21
N GLY A 297 33.25 15.21 -3.40
CA GLY A 297 32.27 14.33 -2.77
C GLY A 297 31.29 15.13 -1.91
N GLY A 298 30.01 14.84 -2.08
CA GLY A 298 28.88 15.52 -1.45
C GLY A 298 28.32 16.71 -2.23
N ASP A 299 28.98 17.16 -3.29
CA ASP A 299 28.51 18.29 -4.10
C ASP A 299 27.20 17.94 -4.83
N THR A 300 26.33 18.94 -4.96
CA THR A 300 25.12 18.88 -5.79
C THR A 300 25.22 19.90 -6.92
N LYS A 301 24.94 19.49 -8.15
CA LYS A 301 24.96 20.36 -9.34
C LYS A 301 23.56 20.48 -9.92
N ASN A 302 23.19 21.69 -10.30
CA ASN A 302 21.90 21.98 -10.93
C ASN A 302 22.04 22.00 -12.45
N ILE A 303 21.06 21.41 -13.14
CA ILE A 303 20.79 21.52 -14.56
C ILE A 303 19.42 22.16 -14.72
N ASP A 304 19.42 23.40 -15.20
CA ASP A 304 18.20 24.12 -15.58
C ASP A 304 17.57 23.45 -16.82
N ILE A 305 16.34 22.96 -16.63
CA ILE A 305 15.50 22.29 -17.63
C ILE A 305 14.18 23.03 -17.86
N SER A 306 14.02 24.25 -17.33
CA SER A 306 12.80 25.07 -17.45
C SER A 306 12.39 25.38 -18.89
N GLY A 307 13.31 25.22 -19.86
CA GLY A 307 13.03 25.36 -21.30
C GLY A 307 12.52 24.09 -21.99
N LEU A 308 12.52 22.92 -21.34
CA LEU A 308 12.15 21.64 -21.94
C LEU A 308 10.65 21.37 -21.85
N SER A 309 10.01 20.97 -22.96
CA SER A 309 8.60 20.58 -22.96
C SER A 309 8.37 19.32 -22.12
N GLU A 310 7.13 19.14 -21.63
CA GLU A 310 6.73 17.91 -20.95
C GLU A 310 7.03 16.67 -21.81
N GLY A 311 7.55 15.63 -21.16
CA GLY A 311 7.94 14.41 -21.85
C GLY A 311 9.06 13.63 -21.16
N VAL A 312 9.57 12.63 -21.86
CA VAL A 312 10.66 11.77 -21.37
C VAL A 312 11.98 12.22 -21.97
N TYR A 313 13.02 12.25 -21.15
CA TYR A 313 14.38 12.59 -21.55
C TYR A 313 15.37 11.59 -20.96
N THR A 314 16.59 11.58 -21.47
CA THR A 314 17.71 10.84 -20.91
C THR A 314 18.82 11.79 -20.48
N VAL A 315 19.37 11.58 -19.30
CA VAL A 315 20.48 12.33 -18.74
C VAL A 315 21.69 11.42 -18.71
N ARG A 316 22.64 11.69 -19.59
CA ARG A 316 23.92 11.00 -19.64
C ARG A 316 24.94 11.78 -18.82
N ILE A 317 25.52 11.12 -17.82
CA ILE A 317 26.57 11.67 -16.96
C ILE A 317 27.84 10.89 -17.26
N VAL A 318 28.89 11.60 -17.68
CA VAL A 318 30.19 11.01 -18.02
C VAL A 318 31.24 11.62 -17.10
N THR A 319 32.01 10.78 -16.44
CA THR A 319 33.20 11.14 -15.66
C THR A 319 34.43 10.49 -16.29
N ASP A 320 35.62 10.69 -15.71
CA ASP A 320 36.85 10.03 -16.15
C ASP A 320 36.86 8.51 -15.87
N THR A 321 35.99 8.03 -14.97
CA THR A 321 35.95 6.62 -14.55
C THR A 321 34.63 5.91 -14.86
N ASP A 322 33.52 6.63 -15.01
CA ASP A 322 32.19 6.05 -15.19
C ASP A 322 31.36 6.80 -16.25
N SER A 323 30.37 6.13 -16.84
CA SER A 323 29.38 6.74 -17.72
C SER A 323 28.01 6.14 -17.41
N ARG A 324 27.11 6.97 -16.91
CA ARG A 324 25.74 6.58 -16.53
C ARG A 324 24.71 7.28 -17.41
N ILE A 325 23.59 6.60 -17.62
CA ILE A 325 22.42 7.17 -18.29
C ILE A 325 21.23 6.94 -17.38
N GLU A 326 20.54 8.02 -17.03
CA GLU A 326 19.30 7.99 -16.26
C GLU A 326 18.15 8.48 -17.15
N LYS A 327 16.99 7.83 -17.04
CA LYS A 327 15.76 8.33 -17.64
C LYS A 327 15.15 9.35 -16.66
N ILE A 328 14.66 10.46 -17.21
CA ILE A 328 13.91 11.46 -16.44
C ILE A 328 12.60 11.77 -17.15
N VAL A 329 11.60 12.17 -16.37
CA VAL A 329 10.32 12.67 -16.86
C VAL A 329 10.21 14.14 -16.51
N VAL A 330 9.92 14.99 -17.49
CA VAL A 330 9.60 16.40 -17.27
C VAL A 330 8.09 16.57 -17.23
N ARG A 331 7.58 17.16 -16.13
CA ARG A 331 6.16 17.49 -15.91
C ARG A 331 6.03 18.97 -15.55
N ARG A 332 4.90 19.59 -15.85
CA ARG A 332 4.63 21.01 -15.57
C ARG A 332 3.21 21.25 -15.08
#